data_AF-A0A7S0WJV6-F1
#
_entry.id   AF-A0A7S0WJV6-F1
#
_cell.length_a   1.000
_cell.length_b   1.000
_cell.length_c   1.000
_cell.angle_alpha   90.00
_cell.angle_beta   90.00
_cell.angle_gamma   90.00
#
_symmetry.space_group_name_H-M   'P 1'
#
loop_
_entity.id
_entity.type
_entity.pdbx_description
1 polymer ?
#
loop_
_entity_poly.entity_id
_entity_poly.type
_entity_poly.pdbx_seq_one_letter_code
_entity_poly.pdbx_strand_id
1 'polypeptide(L)'
;GKRQLQRAMRAVQREPLDPKNPLRFTVIRVPFFLEPDYPRDESWSETNRVRLERKWGGKQEFEEQKRRHRLKERGLDAGIKHFNLDRLASSTMQSHRLVQWVTKNYGCTVSETLYNDLNKRHFELGQKLNDRKMLVQAASAAGVDADTGIKKMRDGIKEASSENLLTPRFYTTDFDEMERLFSNEINPNLDETEINAILNEFREDFNQKHFVRNDAFKAAADNIKGEPRRIFIEFLERSCTAEFSGFLLYKELGRRMKKTAPAVAEIFTLMSRDEARHAGFLNKAMSDFNLALDLGFLTKNRQYTFFQPKFILYATYLSEKIGYWRYISIYRHLQANPNEQLYPIFQYFENWCQDENRHGDFFSAILKARPEMINTFEAKLWARFFCLSVYVTMYLNDHGRSEFYESLGLDTTKFNMHVIHQTNKTTATIFPQVIDTYNPEFKERLDKLVGINSKLAAIGKSSDSDVMKYLARAPLFAGFAAELIGLLAMKPIDAGSVDITGVPE
;
A
#
# COMPACT_ATOMS: atom_id res chain seq x y z
N GLY A 1 -17.49 3.63 -30.99
CA GLY A 1 -17.23 2.64 -29.93
C GLY A 1 -18.53 2.12 -29.34
N LYS A 2 -19.02 2.69 -28.23
CA LYS A 2 -20.18 2.17 -27.46
C LYS A 2 -21.43 1.85 -28.32
N ARG A 3 -21.89 2.78 -29.15
CA ARG A 3 -23.10 2.56 -29.99
C ARG A 3 -22.94 1.37 -30.95
N GLN A 4 -21.73 1.13 -31.46
CA GLN A 4 -21.43 -0.03 -32.31
C GLN A 4 -21.48 -1.33 -31.50
N LEU A 5 -20.89 -1.33 -30.29
CA LEU A 5 -20.97 -2.48 -29.37
C LEU A 5 -22.42 -2.78 -28.99
N GLN A 6 -23.23 -1.77 -28.67
CA GLN A 6 -24.65 -1.94 -28.37
C GLN A 6 -25.44 -2.47 -29.57
N ARG A 7 -25.12 -2.02 -30.79
CA ARG A 7 -25.72 -2.56 -32.03
C ARG A 7 -25.35 -4.03 -32.21
N ALA A 8 -24.10 -4.41 -31.97
CA ALA A 8 -23.64 -5.79 -32.04
C ALA A 8 -24.33 -6.67 -30.98
N MET A 9 -24.39 -6.22 -29.72
CA MET A 9 -25.09 -6.91 -28.65
C MET A 9 -26.57 -7.12 -28.98
N ARG A 10 -27.26 -6.10 -29.51
CA ARG A 10 -28.65 -6.21 -29.95
C ARG A 10 -28.82 -7.17 -31.12
N ALA A 11 -27.88 -7.20 -32.07
CA ALA A 11 -27.92 -8.14 -33.18
C ALA A 11 -27.81 -9.59 -32.67
N VAL A 12 -26.85 -9.87 -31.79
CA VAL A 12 -26.68 -11.19 -31.16
C VAL A 12 -27.89 -11.60 -30.32
N GLN A 13 -28.55 -10.64 -29.66
CA GLN A 13 -29.76 -10.92 -28.88
C GLN A 13 -31.00 -11.16 -29.75
N ARG A 14 -31.10 -10.53 -30.92
CA ARG A 14 -32.22 -10.71 -31.86
C ARG A 14 -32.13 -12.04 -32.60
N GLU A 15 -30.93 -12.44 -32.99
CA GLU A 15 -30.65 -13.68 -33.72
C GLU A 15 -29.56 -14.47 -32.97
N PRO A 16 -29.90 -15.13 -31.85
CA PRO A 16 -28.93 -15.92 -31.11
C PRO A 16 -28.55 -17.18 -31.89
N LEU A 17 -27.24 -17.49 -31.91
CA LEU A 17 -26.72 -18.73 -32.48
C LEU A 17 -27.29 -19.98 -31.79
N ASP A 18 -27.51 -19.92 -30.48
CA ASP A 18 -28.20 -20.94 -29.69
C ASP A 18 -29.40 -20.32 -28.96
N PRO A 19 -30.64 -20.51 -29.46
CA PRO A 19 -31.85 -20.00 -28.81
C PRO A 19 -32.11 -20.57 -27.41
N LYS A 20 -31.56 -21.75 -27.08
CA LYS A 20 -31.72 -22.38 -25.76
C LYS A 20 -30.75 -21.80 -24.73
N ASN A 21 -29.67 -21.15 -25.18
CA ASN A 21 -28.67 -20.51 -24.33
C ASN A 21 -28.27 -19.12 -24.85
N PRO A 22 -29.16 -18.12 -24.75
CA PRO A 22 -28.90 -16.80 -25.29
C PRO A 22 -27.75 -16.10 -24.56
N LEU A 23 -26.79 -15.56 -25.31
CA LEU A 23 -25.67 -14.79 -24.76
C LEU A 23 -26.14 -13.56 -24.00
N ARG A 24 -25.67 -13.41 -22.76
CA ARG A 24 -25.89 -12.23 -21.93
C ARG A 24 -24.58 -11.45 -21.80
N PHE A 25 -24.70 -10.13 -21.85
CA PHE A 25 -23.56 -9.23 -21.84
C PHE A 25 -23.64 -8.26 -20.67
N THR A 26 -22.53 -8.10 -19.95
CA THR A 26 -22.34 -7.04 -18.97
C THR A 26 -21.18 -6.17 -19.44
N VAL A 27 -21.41 -4.86 -19.55
CA VAL A 27 -20.36 -3.90 -19.90
C VAL A 27 -19.87 -3.23 -18.61
N ILE A 28 -18.59 -3.41 -18.30
CA ILE A 28 -17.94 -2.76 -17.16
C ILE A 28 -17.02 -1.67 -17.70
N ARG A 29 -17.11 -0.46 -17.13
CA ARG A 29 -16.23 0.66 -17.45
C ARG A 29 -15.04 0.67 -16.51
N VAL A 30 -13.85 0.78 -17.07
CA VAL A 30 -12.62 1.05 -16.33
C VAL A 30 -12.21 2.49 -16.65
N PRO A 31 -11.94 3.34 -15.64
CA PRO A 31 -11.45 4.69 -15.88
C PRO A 31 -10.09 4.63 -16.58
N PHE A 32 -9.88 5.50 -17.56
CA PHE A 32 -8.62 5.64 -18.26
C PHE A 32 -8.30 7.13 -18.41
N PHE A 33 -7.15 7.57 -17.90
CA PHE A 33 -6.70 8.95 -18.05
C PHE A 33 -5.97 9.11 -19.38
N LEU A 34 -6.58 9.85 -20.30
CA LEU A 34 -5.92 10.21 -21.56
C LEU A 34 -4.74 11.15 -21.33
N GLU A 35 -4.82 11.98 -20.28
CA GLU A 35 -3.85 13.00 -19.90
C GLU A 35 -3.77 13.01 -18.35
N PRO A 36 -2.94 12.15 -17.74
CA PRO A 36 -2.89 11.99 -16.28
C PRO A 36 -2.36 13.23 -15.55
N ASP A 37 -1.52 14.03 -16.22
CA ASP A 37 -0.81 15.18 -15.63
C ASP A 37 -1.62 16.48 -15.64
N TYR A 38 -2.86 16.46 -16.13
CA TYR A 38 -3.70 17.64 -16.17
C TYR A 38 -4.01 18.17 -14.76
N PRO A 39 -3.88 19.50 -14.54
CA PRO A 39 -4.33 20.13 -13.31
C PRO A 39 -5.79 19.76 -13.00
N ARG A 40 -6.02 19.42 -11.73
CA ARG A 40 -7.34 18.97 -11.24
C ARG A 40 -8.29 20.12 -10.94
N ASP A 41 -7.76 21.34 -10.93
CA ASP A 41 -8.51 22.57 -10.68
C ASP A 41 -9.53 22.83 -11.80
N GLU A 42 -10.71 23.32 -11.43
CA GLU A 42 -11.81 23.61 -12.35
C GLU A 42 -11.51 24.79 -13.30
N SER A 43 -10.63 25.70 -12.89
CA SER A 43 -10.16 26.83 -13.70
C SER A 43 -9.30 26.40 -14.88
N TRP A 44 -8.62 25.25 -14.80
CA TRP A 44 -7.76 24.78 -15.86
C TRP A 44 -8.53 24.03 -16.94
N SER A 45 -8.29 24.41 -18.19
CA SER A 45 -8.68 23.66 -19.39
C SER A 45 -7.86 24.11 -20.58
N GLU A 46 -7.81 23.29 -21.61
CA GLU A 46 -7.29 23.69 -22.92
C GLU A 46 -8.23 23.25 -24.04
N THR A 47 -8.11 23.82 -25.23
CA THR A 47 -8.91 23.32 -26.36
C THR A 47 -8.39 21.95 -26.79
N ASN A 48 -9.31 21.06 -27.16
CA ASN A 48 -8.93 19.73 -27.62
C ASN A 48 -8.08 19.78 -28.90
N ARG A 49 -8.14 20.86 -29.68
CA ARG A 49 -7.24 21.08 -30.82
C ARG A 49 -5.79 21.26 -30.38
N VAL A 50 -5.55 22.17 -29.43
CA VAL A 50 -4.20 22.40 -28.88
C VAL A 50 -3.62 21.12 -28.29
N ARG A 51 -4.43 20.38 -27.52
CA ARG A 51 -4.05 19.07 -26.99
C ARG A 51 -3.63 18.08 -28.09
N LEU A 52 -4.41 17.98 -29.15
CA LEU A 52 -4.19 17.01 -30.22
C LEU A 52 -3.01 17.37 -31.12
N GLU A 53 -2.82 18.66 -31.42
CA GLU A 53 -1.63 19.15 -32.13
C GLU A 53 -0.35 18.85 -31.33
N ARG A 54 -0.36 19.10 -30.01
CA ARG A 54 0.76 18.74 -29.12
C ARG A 54 1.00 17.23 -29.08
N LYS A 55 -0.06 16.44 -28.96
CA LYS A 55 0.02 14.97 -28.83
C LYS A 55 0.58 14.28 -30.07
N TRP A 56 0.28 14.81 -31.26
CA TRP A 56 0.68 14.19 -32.52
C TRP A 56 1.90 14.84 -33.18
N GLY A 57 2.57 15.77 -32.51
CA GLY A 57 3.84 16.35 -32.98
C GLY A 57 3.69 17.50 -33.96
N GLY A 58 2.48 18.04 -34.15
CA GLY A 58 2.25 19.17 -35.05
C GLY A 58 0.90 19.17 -35.76
N LYS A 59 0.65 20.23 -36.54
CA LYS A 59 -0.58 20.40 -37.34
C LYS A 59 -0.67 19.42 -38.52
N GLN A 60 0.47 19.10 -39.13
CA GLN A 60 0.50 18.24 -40.32
C GLN A 60 0.16 16.80 -39.96
N GLU A 61 0.80 16.27 -38.91
CA GLU A 61 0.59 14.93 -38.38
C GLU A 61 -0.84 14.77 -37.83
N PHE A 62 -1.39 15.82 -37.21
CA PHE A 62 -2.79 15.83 -36.79
C PHE A 62 -3.76 15.67 -37.97
N GLU A 63 -3.58 16.44 -39.05
CA GLU A 63 -4.48 16.34 -40.21
C GLU A 63 -4.33 14.99 -40.95
N GLU A 64 -3.14 14.38 -40.97
CA GLU A 64 -2.94 13.03 -41.50
C GLU A 64 -3.66 11.97 -40.65
N GLN A 65 -3.50 12.02 -39.33
CA GLN A 65 -4.21 11.13 -38.39
C GLN A 65 -5.73 11.23 -38.55
N LYS A 66 -6.24 12.45 -38.74
CA LYS A 66 -7.67 12.71 -38.94
C LYS A 66 -8.23 12.03 -40.19
N ARG A 67 -7.48 12.03 -41.30
CA ARG A 67 -7.83 11.30 -42.52
C ARG A 67 -7.81 9.79 -42.29
N ARG A 68 -6.82 9.29 -41.54
CA ARG A 68 -6.68 7.85 -41.26
C ARG A 68 -7.79 7.29 -40.38
N HIS A 69 -8.16 7.98 -39.30
CA HIS A 69 -9.09 7.43 -38.30
C HIS A 69 -10.57 7.65 -38.64
N ARG A 70 -10.89 8.56 -39.57
CA ARG A 70 -12.25 8.84 -40.10
C ARG A 70 -13.33 8.99 -39.01
N LEU A 71 -13.03 9.78 -37.98
CA LEU A 71 -13.86 9.80 -36.76
C LEU A 71 -15.21 10.46 -37.01
N LYS A 72 -15.25 11.46 -37.90
CA LYS A 72 -16.50 12.15 -38.25
C LYS A 72 -17.44 11.21 -38.98
N GLU A 73 -16.95 10.49 -39.98
CA GLU A 73 -17.74 9.53 -40.76
C GLU A 73 -18.24 8.39 -39.85
N ARG A 74 -17.36 7.81 -39.04
CA ARG A 74 -17.74 6.78 -38.06
C ARG A 74 -18.74 7.29 -37.01
N GLY A 75 -18.71 8.59 -36.71
CA GLY A 75 -19.68 9.27 -35.87
C GLY A 75 -21.06 9.32 -36.51
N LEU A 76 -21.12 9.78 -37.76
CA LEU A 76 -22.34 9.86 -38.54
C LEU A 76 -22.98 8.48 -38.70
N ASP A 77 -22.20 7.46 -39.02
CA ASP A 77 -22.65 6.06 -39.11
C ASP A 77 -23.23 5.54 -37.78
N ALA A 78 -22.73 6.06 -36.66
CA ALA A 78 -23.22 5.74 -35.33
C ALA A 78 -24.37 6.67 -34.87
N GLY A 79 -24.87 7.57 -35.74
CA GLY A 79 -25.94 8.52 -35.45
C GLY A 79 -25.52 9.71 -34.58
N ILE A 80 -24.23 10.06 -34.55
CA ILE A 80 -23.70 11.25 -33.89
C ILE A 80 -23.60 12.33 -34.96
N LYS A 81 -24.51 13.32 -34.90
CA LYS A 81 -24.65 14.35 -35.94
C LYS A 81 -23.47 15.33 -35.94
N HIS A 82 -22.89 15.59 -34.77
CA HIS A 82 -21.84 16.59 -34.61
C HIS A 82 -20.85 16.16 -33.52
N PHE A 83 -19.56 16.34 -33.79
CA PHE A 83 -18.50 16.27 -32.79
C PHE A 83 -17.88 17.65 -32.65
N ASN A 84 -17.87 18.17 -31.43
CA ASN A 84 -17.19 19.41 -31.12
C ASN A 84 -15.67 19.14 -31.02
N LEU A 85 -14.95 19.56 -32.07
CA LEU A 85 -13.50 19.42 -32.15
C LEU A 85 -12.76 20.38 -31.22
N ASP A 86 -13.39 21.52 -30.93
CA ASP A 86 -12.86 22.59 -30.10
C ASP A 86 -13.37 22.48 -28.64
N ARG A 87 -13.94 21.31 -28.27
CA ARG A 87 -14.31 21.00 -26.89
C ARG A 87 -13.16 21.26 -25.93
N LEU A 88 -13.50 21.63 -24.71
CA LEU A 88 -12.51 21.86 -23.67
C LEU A 88 -12.04 20.53 -23.07
N ALA A 89 -10.74 20.28 -23.17
CA ALA A 89 -10.06 19.21 -22.49
C ALA A 89 -9.71 19.65 -21.06
N SER A 90 -9.98 18.78 -20.09
CA SER A 90 -9.77 19.02 -18.66
C SER A 90 -9.48 17.69 -17.96
N SER A 91 -9.03 17.73 -16.71
CA SER A 91 -8.89 16.49 -15.92
C SER A 91 -10.23 15.75 -15.86
N THR A 92 -10.22 14.44 -16.13
CA THR A 92 -11.43 13.60 -16.08
C THR A 92 -11.67 13.00 -14.70
N MET A 93 -10.80 13.27 -13.72
CA MET A 93 -10.83 12.68 -12.39
C MET A 93 -12.18 12.84 -11.69
N GLN A 94 -12.75 14.05 -11.69
CA GLN A 94 -14.04 14.30 -11.04
C GLN A 94 -15.18 13.52 -11.72
N SER A 95 -15.27 13.54 -13.06
CA SER A 95 -16.26 12.77 -13.79
C SER A 95 -16.13 11.25 -13.57
N HIS A 96 -14.91 10.70 -13.51
CA HIS A 96 -14.66 9.29 -13.21
C HIS A 96 -15.14 8.93 -11.80
N ARG A 97 -14.84 9.76 -10.80
CA ARG A 97 -15.29 9.56 -9.42
C ARG A 97 -16.80 9.58 -9.30
N LEU A 98 -17.46 10.50 -10.01
CA LEU A 98 -18.92 10.56 -10.02
C LEU A 98 -19.51 9.26 -10.60
N VAL A 99 -19.00 8.79 -11.74
CA VAL A 99 -19.45 7.54 -12.37
C VAL A 99 -19.20 6.34 -11.45
N GLN A 100 -18.05 6.27 -10.78
CA GLN A 100 -17.73 5.19 -9.83
C GLN A 100 -18.67 5.22 -8.62
N TRP A 101 -18.89 6.39 -8.04
CA TRP A 101 -19.81 6.56 -6.91
C TRP A 101 -21.25 6.20 -7.29
N VAL A 102 -21.74 6.65 -8.45
CA VAL A 102 -23.08 6.28 -8.94
C VAL A 102 -23.18 4.78 -9.20
N THR A 103 -22.14 4.16 -9.79
CA THR A 103 -22.13 2.70 -10.00
C THR A 103 -22.27 1.96 -8.68
N LYS A 104 -21.57 2.40 -7.63
CA LYS A 104 -21.58 1.74 -6.31
C LYS A 104 -22.91 1.88 -5.57
N ASN A 105 -23.56 3.04 -5.68
CA ASN A 105 -24.76 3.36 -4.88
C ASN A 105 -26.08 3.14 -5.64
N TYR A 106 -26.08 3.22 -6.97
CA TYR A 106 -27.28 3.17 -7.81
C TYR A 106 -27.21 2.10 -8.92
N GLY A 107 -26.10 1.36 -9.02
CA GLY A 107 -25.91 0.26 -9.96
C GLY A 107 -25.50 0.68 -11.38
N CYS A 108 -25.15 -0.33 -12.19
CA CYS A 108 -24.56 -0.14 -13.53
C CYS A 108 -25.52 0.51 -14.54
N THR A 109 -26.83 0.32 -14.40
CA THR A 109 -27.82 0.92 -15.31
C THR A 109 -27.83 2.44 -15.19
N VAL A 110 -27.86 2.96 -13.95
CA VAL A 110 -27.87 4.39 -13.66
C VAL A 110 -26.52 5.01 -14.04
N SER A 111 -25.41 4.34 -13.74
CA SER A 111 -24.09 4.85 -14.10
C SER A 111 -23.84 4.88 -15.61
N GLU A 112 -24.39 3.93 -16.38
CA GLU A 112 -24.32 3.97 -17.84
C GLU A 112 -25.19 5.10 -18.44
N THR A 113 -26.30 5.46 -17.82
CA THR A 113 -27.10 6.64 -18.18
C THR A 113 -26.31 7.92 -17.94
N LEU A 114 -25.72 8.08 -16.76
CA LEU A 114 -24.83 9.19 -16.44
C LEU A 114 -23.66 9.27 -17.44
N TYR A 115 -22.99 8.14 -17.71
CA TYR A 115 -21.85 8.09 -18.62
C TYR A 115 -22.23 8.48 -20.06
N ASN A 116 -23.45 8.14 -20.51
CA ASN A 116 -23.97 8.60 -21.79
C ASN A 116 -24.15 10.11 -21.84
N ASP A 117 -24.72 10.69 -20.79
CA ASP A 117 -24.94 12.14 -20.70
C ASP A 117 -23.62 12.91 -20.65
N LEU A 118 -22.67 12.45 -19.83
CA LEU A 118 -21.31 13.03 -19.76
C LEU A 118 -20.60 13.01 -21.12
N ASN A 119 -20.68 11.89 -21.86
CA ASN A 119 -20.09 11.80 -23.19
C ASN A 119 -20.75 12.75 -24.18
N LYS A 120 -22.09 12.86 -24.17
CA LYS A 120 -22.81 13.81 -25.03
C LYS A 120 -22.38 15.25 -24.71
N ARG A 121 -22.38 15.61 -23.44
CA ARG A 121 -21.97 16.94 -22.97
C ARG A 121 -20.54 17.29 -23.34
N HIS A 122 -19.61 16.35 -23.20
CA HIS A 122 -18.22 16.59 -23.54
C HIS A 122 -17.95 16.58 -25.06
N PHE A 123 -18.37 15.53 -25.77
CA PHE A 123 -18.02 15.32 -27.17
C PHE A 123 -18.90 16.09 -28.16
N GLU A 124 -20.17 16.35 -27.83
CA GLU A 124 -21.11 17.06 -28.71
C GLU A 124 -21.30 18.52 -28.27
N LEU A 125 -21.41 18.78 -26.96
CA LEU A 125 -21.67 20.14 -26.44
C LEU A 125 -20.42 20.91 -25.99
N GLY A 126 -19.26 20.26 -25.94
CA GLY A 126 -17.98 20.91 -25.61
C GLY A 126 -17.75 21.23 -24.14
N GLN A 127 -18.55 20.67 -23.24
CA GLN A 127 -18.47 20.95 -21.80
C GLN A 127 -17.27 20.26 -21.12
N LYS A 128 -16.73 20.89 -20.08
CA LYS A 128 -15.58 20.39 -19.29
C LYS A 128 -15.99 19.26 -18.35
N LEU A 129 -15.15 18.25 -18.20
CA LEU A 129 -15.42 17.07 -17.36
C LEU A 129 -14.98 17.24 -15.89
N ASN A 130 -14.40 18.38 -15.53
CA ASN A 130 -14.13 18.81 -14.15
C ASN A 130 -15.02 19.98 -13.70
N ASP A 131 -16.00 20.39 -14.51
CA ASP A 131 -16.95 21.45 -14.13
C ASP A 131 -17.99 20.90 -13.16
N ARG A 132 -17.99 21.42 -11.93
CA ARG A 132 -18.80 20.88 -10.85
C ARG A 132 -20.29 21.04 -11.16
N LYS A 133 -20.70 22.18 -11.69
CA LYS A 133 -22.10 22.47 -12.02
C LYS A 133 -22.60 21.54 -13.13
N MET A 134 -21.78 21.28 -14.14
CA MET A 134 -22.09 20.33 -15.21
C MET A 134 -22.26 18.91 -14.65
N LEU A 135 -21.35 18.48 -13.77
CA LEU A 135 -21.41 17.16 -13.14
C LEU A 135 -22.65 16.98 -12.27
N VAL A 136 -23.07 18.01 -11.50
CA VAL A 136 -24.34 18.01 -10.75
C VAL A 136 -25.51 17.78 -11.71
N GLN A 137 -25.57 18.58 -12.78
CA GLN A 137 -26.66 18.49 -13.75
C GLN A 137 -26.73 17.11 -14.43
N ALA A 138 -25.58 16.52 -14.76
CA ALA A 138 -25.51 15.20 -15.36
C ALA A 138 -25.95 14.10 -14.37
N ALA A 139 -25.59 14.21 -13.09
CA ALA A 139 -26.06 13.30 -12.05
C ALA A 139 -27.58 13.40 -11.85
N SER A 140 -28.12 14.62 -11.72
CA SER A 140 -29.56 14.85 -11.58
C SER A 140 -30.33 14.28 -12.78
N ALA A 141 -29.83 14.48 -14.00
CA ALA A 141 -30.44 13.94 -15.21
C ALA A 141 -30.46 12.39 -15.24
N ALA A 142 -29.54 11.74 -14.53
CA ALA A 142 -29.50 10.29 -14.36
C ALA A 142 -30.40 9.78 -13.21
N GLY A 143 -31.14 10.65 -12.52
CA GLY A 143 -32.01 10.28 -11.39
C GLY A 143 -31.27 10.14 -10.06
N VAL A 144 -30.11 10.79 -9.93
CA VAL A 144 -29.27 10.76 -8.73
C VAL A 144 -29.48 12.07 -7.95
N ASP A 145 -29.64 11.99 -6.63
CA ASP A 145 -29.62 13.19 -5.77
C ASP A 145 -28.23 13.82 -5.83
N ALA A 146 -28.12 14.91 -6.59
CA ALA A 146 -26.84 15.48 -6.98
C ALA A 146 -26.15 16.23 -5.85
N ASP A 147 -26.91 16.64 -4.82
CA ASP A 147 -26.37 17.27 -3.61
C ASP A 147 -25.69 16.26 -2.69
N THR A 148 -26.18 15.02 -2.59
CA THR A 148 -25.48 13.96 -1.84
C THR A 148 -24.32 13.36 -2.62
N GLY A 149 -24.42 13.25 -3.95
CA GLY A 149 -23.35 12.67 -4.78
C GLY A 149 -22.05 13.45 -4.73
N ILE A 150 -22.09 14.76 -4.97
CA ILE A 150 -20.86 15.58 -5.01
C ILE A 150 -20.34 15.93 -3.62
N LYS A 151 -21.20 16.10 -2.61
CA LYS A 151 -20.75 16.29 -1.21
C LYS A 151 -20.10 15.03 -0.63
N LYS A 152 -20.49 13.83 -1.09
CA LYS A 152 -19.92 12.53 -0.66
C LYS A 152 -18.84 11.98 -1.59
N MET A 153 -18.55 12.66 -2.72
CA MET A 153 -17.38 12.36 -3.52
C MET A 153 -16.15 12.68 -2.67
N ARG A 154 -15.43 11.63 -2.22
CA ARG A 154 -14.18 11.80 -1.47
C ARG A 154 -13.21 12.65 -2.31
N ASP A 155 -12.61 13.65 -1.68
CA ASP A 155 -11.70 14.62 -2.34
C ASP A 155 -10.42 13.95 -2.89
N GLY A 156 -10.12 12.71 -2.48
CA GLY A 156 -8.97 11.96 -2.97
C GLY A 156 -9.16 10.45 -2.89
N ILE A 157 -9.25 9.76 -4.04
CA ILE A 157 -8.50 8.51 -4.18
C ILE A 157 -7.11 8.97 -4.57
N LYS A 158 -6.15 8.81 -3.66
CA LYS A 158 -4.74 9.12 -3.90
C LYS A 158 -4.10 7.89 -4.54
N GLU A 159 -3.42 8.08 -5.66
CA GLU A 159 -2.49 7.07 -6.18
C GLU A 159 -1.25 7.07 -5.28
N ALA A 160 -0.74 5.89 -4.94
CA ALA A 160 0.40 5.73 -4.06
C ALA A 160 1.58 6.60 -4.55
N SER A 161 2.30 7.22 -3.59
CA SER A 161 3.47 8.05 -3.89
C SER A 161 4.52 7.32 -4.72
N SER A 162 5.29 8.06 -5.53
CA SER A 162 6.44 7.55 -6.30
C SER A 162 7.31 6.59 -5.49
N GLU A 163 7.50 5.37 -5.99
CA GLU A 163 8.21 4.29 -5.30
C GLU A 163 9.70 4.64 -5.10
N ASN A 164 10.22 4.31 -3.92
CA ASN A 164 11.66 4.30 -3.65
C ASN A 164 12.02 3.08 -2.77
N LEU A 165 13.25 3.00 -2.26
CA LEU A 165 13.66 1.88 -1.41
C LEU A 165 12.89 1.82 -0.08
N LEU A 166 12.39 2.96 0.42
CA LEU A 166 11.80 3.11 1.75
C LEU A 166 10.26 3.21 1.72
N THR A 167 9.63 3.11 0.56
CA THR A 167 8.17 3.03 0.41
C THR A 167 7.69 1.60 0.65
N PRO A 168 6.57 1.38 1.38
CA PRO A 168 5.98 0.06 1.55
C PRO A 168 5.74 -0.64 0.21
N ARG A 169 6.03 -1.95 0.14
CA ARG A 169 5.92 -2.76 -1.08
C ARG A 169 4.97 -3.93 -0.86
N PHE A 170 4.44 -4.45 -1.98
CA PHE A 170 3.71 -5.71 -1.99
C PHE A 170 4.67 -6.87 -2.19
N TYR A 171 4.63 -7.86 -1.31
CA TYR A 171 5.55 -9.00 -1.35
C TYR A 171 4.89 -10.26 -1.89
N THR A 172 5.69 -11.10 -2.54
CA THR A 172 5.32 -12.45 -2.97
C THR A 172 6.51 -13.39 -2.78
N THR A 173 6.27 -14.69 -2.80
CA THR A 173 7.29 -15.72 -2.58
C THR A 173 7.10 -16.92 -3.49
N ASP A 174 8.03 -17.87 -3.43
CA ASP A 174 7.81 -19.21 -3.98
C ASP A 174 6.87 -19.97 -3.04
N PHE A 175 5.58 -19.96 -3.39
CA PHE A 175 4.56 -20.61 -2.60
C PHE A 175 4.69 -22.14 -2.59
N ASP A 176 5.26 -22.73 -3.64
CA ASP A 176 5.38 -24.19 -3.73
C ASP A 176 6.54 -24.65 -2.82
N GLU A 177 7.60 -23.86 -2.69
CA GLU A 177 8.65 -24.09 -1.69
C GLU A 177 8.14 -23.85 -0.26
N MET A 178 7.38 -22.78 0.01
CA MET A 178 6.71 -22.59 1.31
C MET A 178 5.85 -23.80 1.68
N GLU A 179 5.11 -24.35 0.73
CA GLU A 179 4.30 -25.55 0.93
C GLU A 179 5.17 -26.78 1.27
N ARG A 180 6.27 -26.99 0.55
CA ARG A 180 7.22 -28.07 0.84
C ARG A 180 7.89 -27.95 2.21
N LEU A 181 8.16 -26.73 2.68
CA LEU A 181 8.80 -26.49 3.99
C LEU A 181 7.93 -26.91 5.18
N PHE A 182 6.61 -26.88 5.04
CA PHE A 182 5.70 -27.20 6.16
C PHE A 182 4.78 -28.38 5.88
N SER A 183 4.85 -28.99 4.70
CA SER A 183 4.04 -30.15 4.34
C SER A 183 4.26 -31.30 5.32
N ASN A 184 3.18 -31.79 5.93
CA ASN A 184 3.19 -32.90 6.87
C ASN A 184 3.51 -34.24 6.16
N GLU A 185 3.24 -34.33 4.86
CA GLU A 185 3.61 -35.51 4.05
C GLU A 185 5.13 -35.54 3.78
N ILE A 186 5.72 -34.40 3.45
CA ILE A 186 7.15 -34.28 3.13
C ILE A 186 8.00 -34.27 4.41
N ASN A 187 7.47 -33.66 5.48
CA ASN A 187 8.16 -33.48 6.75
C ASN A 187 7.34 -34.10 7.90
N PRO A 188 7.23 -35.44 7.95
CA PRO A 188 6.37 -36.12 8.92
C PRO A 188 6.80 -35.95 10.39
N ASN A 189 8.01 -35.45 10.63
CA ASN A 189 8.58 -35.23 11.97
C ASN A 189 8.66 -33.73 12.33
N LEU A 190 7.93 -32.86 11.63
CA LEU A 190 7.86 -31.44 11.97
C LEU A 190 7.26 -31.29 13.38
N ASP A 191 7.95 -30.59 14.28
CA ASP A 191 7.40 -30.30 15.61
C ASP A 191 6.35 -29.18 15.51
N GLU A 192 5.08 -29.56 15.57
CA GLU A 192 3.96 -28.63 15.56
C GLU A 192 3.43 -28.31 16.96
N THR A 193 4.13 -28.66 18.04
CA THR A 193 3.64 -28.47 19.41
C THR A 193 3.36 -26.99 19.71
N GLU A 194 4.36 -26.13 19.48
CA GLU A 194 4.19 -24.68 19.64
C GLU A 194 3.21 -24.10 18.61
N ILE A 195 3.25 -24.58 17.36
CA ILE A 195 2.36 -24.13 16.29
C ILE A 195 0.89 -24.37 16.66
N ASN A 196 0.56 -25.56 17.18
CA ASN A 196 -0.81 -25.91 17.58
C ASN A 196 -1.26 -25.15 18.83
N ALA A 197 -0.36 -24.89 19.78
CA ALA A 197 -0.66 -24.05 20.93
C ALA A 197 -1.03 -22.62 20.50
N ILE A 198 -0.23 -22.03 19.60
CA ILE A 198 -0.46 -20.70 19.04
C ILE A 198 -1.75 -20.67 18.21
N LEU A 199 -2.00 -21.70 17.39
CA LEU A 199 -3.25 -21.80 16.63
C LEU A 199 -4.49 -21.73 17.53
N ASN A 200 -4.46 -22.40 18.67
CA ASN A 200 -5.57 -22.34 19.63
C ASN A 200 -5.76 -20.92 20.17
N GLU A 201 -4.69 -20.19 20.46
CA GLU A 201 -4.77 -18.78 20.86
C GLU A 201 -5.35 -17.89 19.76
N PHE A 202 -4.93 -18.07 18.50
CA PHE A 202 -5.45 -17.30 17.35
C PHE A 202 -6.96 -17.50 17.13
N ARG A 203 -7.48 -18.70 17.43
CA ARG A 203 -8.91 -19.04 17.31
C ARG A 203 -9.78 -18.29 18.32
N GLU A 204 -9.25 -17.94 19.49
CA GLU A 204 -10.00 -17.20 20.52
C GLU A 204 -10.31 -15.75 20.10
N ASP A 205 -9.51 -15.15 19.21
CA ASP A 205 -9.73 -13.80 18.66
C ASP A 205 -10.05 -12.74 19.73
N PHE A 206 -9.18 -12.60 20.73
CA PHE A 206 -9.37 -11.67 21.85
C PHE A 206 -9.66 -10.22 21.43
N ASN A 207 -9.23 -9.83 20.22
CA ASN A 207 -9.37 -8.49 19.68
C ASN A 207 -10.59 -8.28 18.76
N GLN A 208 -11.47 -9.27 18.61
CA GLN A 208 -12.63 -9.22 17.71
C GLN A 208 -13.48 -7.95 17.86
N LYS A 209 -13.69 -7.47 19.09
CA LYS A 209 -14.54 -6.31 19.41
C LYS A 209 -13.76 -5.02 19.69
N HIS A 210 -12.43 -5.04 19.60
CA HIS A 210 -11.61 -3.91 20.05
C HIS A 210 -11.61 -2.73 19.06
N PHE A 211 -11.65 -3.01 17.76
CA PHE A 211 -11.46 -2.00 16.71
C PHE A 211 -12.74 -1.22 16.36
N VAL A 212 -13.43 -0.74 17.40
CA VAL A 212 -14.67 0.05 17.30
C VAL A 212 -14.37 1.50 17.60
N ARG A 213 -14.52 2.36 16.59
CA ARG A 213 -14.29 3.80 16.71
C ARG A 213 -15.42 4.50 17.48
N ASN A 214 -15.08 5.61 18.14
CA ASN A 214 -16.02 6.52 18.79
C ASN A 214 -16.01 7.92 18.12
N ASP A 215 -16.86 8.83 18.60
CA ASP A 215 -17.04 10.17 18.02
C ASP A 215 -15.80 11.08 18.16
N ALA A 216 -14.89 10.76 19.09
CA ALA A 216 -13.67 11.54 19.32
C ALA A 216 -12.74 11.53 18.10
N PHE A 217 -12.80 10.50 17.25
CA PHE A 217 -12.00 10.42 16.03
C PHE A 217 -12.29 11.59 15.08
N LYS A 218 -13.57 11.87 14.81
CA LYS A 218 -13.93 12.90 13.85
C LYS A 218 -13.56 14.30 14.36
N ALA A 219 -13.84 14.55 15.65
CA ALA A 219 -13.47 15.81 16.30
C ALA A 219 -11.95 16.04 16.28
N ALA A 220 -11.14 15.01 16.55
CA ALA A 220 -9.69 15.11 16.48
C ALA A 220 -9.19 15.38 15.06
N ALA A 221 -9.71 14.67 14.04
CA ALA A 221 -9.34 14.90 12.65
C ALA A 221 -9.61 16.35 12.19
N ASP A 222 -10.72 16.94 12.66
CA ASP A 222 -11.09 18.30 12.31
C ASP A 222 -10.15 19.34 12.96
N ASN A 223 -9.45 19.01 14.04
CA ASN A 223 -8.47 19.88 14.69
C ASN A 223 -7.05 19.81 14.07
N ILE A 224 -6.74 18.74 13.33
CA ILE A 224 -5.41 18.59 12.71
C ILE A 224 -5.38 19.37 11.39
N LYS A 225 -4.65 20.49 11.36
CA LYS A 225 -4.53 21.40 10.20
C LYS A 225 -3.09 21.51 9.71
N GLY A 226 -2.91 22.14 8.55
CA GLY A 226 -1.60 22.50 8.01
C GLY A 226 -0.66 21.30 7.80
N GLU A 227 0.60 21.49 8.18
CA GLU A 227 1.66 20.50 7.98
C GLU A 227 1.49 19.21 8.81
N PRO A 228 1.10 19.26 10.10
CA PRO A 228 0.75 18.05 10.86
C PRO A 228 -0.32 17.19 10.18
N ARG A 229 -1.30 17.81 9.50
CA ARG A 229 -2.32 17.08 8.73
C ARG A 229 -1.71 16.29 7.58
N ARG A 230 -0.78 16.91 6.83
CA ARG A 230 -0.10 16.25 5.71
C ARG A 230 0.70 15.04 6.20
N ILE A 231 1.49 15.24 7.25
CA ILE A 231 2.36 14.22 7.84
C ILE A 231 1.51 13.04 8.39
N PHE A 232 0.45 13.35 9.12
CA PHE A 232 -0.40 12.31 9.70
C PHE A 232 -1.17 11.50 8.65
N ILE A 233 -1.63 12.14 7.56
CA ILE A 233 -2.24 11.42 6.43
C ILE A 233 -1.22 10.51 5.74
N GLU A 234 0.03 10.97 5.57
CA GLU A 234 1.11 10.14 5.01
C GLU A 234 1.39 8.92 5.90
N PHE A 235 1.40 9.10 7.22
CA PHE A 235 1.49 7.99 8.18
C PHE A 235 0.35 6.97 7.97
N LEU A 236 -0.90 7.41 7.98
CA LEU A 236 -2.06 6.53 7.79
C LEU A 236 -2.02 5.78 6.45
N GLU A 237 -1.64 6.46 5.37
CA GLU A 237 -1.54 5.85 4.04
C GLU A 237 -0.48 4.75 4.00
N ARG A 238 0.71 5.02 4.54
CA ARG A 238 1.83 4.08 4.53
C ARG A 238 1.55 2.88 5.43
N SER A 239 1.07 3.11 6.64
CA SER A 239 0.67 2.03 7.55
C SER A 239 -0.42 1.19 6.89
N CYS A 240 -1.47 1.81 6.33
CA CYS A 240 -2.56 1.05 5.71
C CYS A 240 -2.07 0.19 4.53
N THR A 241 -1.10 0.68 3.76
CA THR A 241 -0.51 -0.06 2.64
C THR A 241 0.37 -1.22 3.12
N ALA A 242 1.08 -1.04 4.23
CA ALA A 242 1.90 -2.10 4.84
C ALA A 242 1.04 -3.26 5.36
N GLU A 243 0.02 -2.98 6.18
CA GLU A 243 -0.88 -4.03 6.71
C GLU A 243 -1.63 -4.74 5.57
N PHE A 244 -2.06 -3.97 4.57
CA PHE A 244 -2.72 -4.54 3.39
C PHE A 244 -1.79 -5.42 2.54
N SER A 245 -0.48 -5.15 2.56
CA SER A 245 0.53 -6.01 1.92
C SER A 245 0.65 -7.36 2.64
N GLY A 246 0.77 -7.34 3.97
CA GLY A 246 0.79 -8.54 4.82
C GLY A 246 -0.45 -9.40 4.61
N PHE A 247 -1.64 -8.78 4.67
CA PHE A 247 -2.92 -9.43 4.39
C PHE A 247 -2.91 -10.26 3.09
N LEU A 248 -2.45 -9.69 1.98
CA LEU A 248 -2.46 -10.36 0.68
C LEU A 248 -1.53 -11.56 0.64
N LEU A 249 -0.34 -11.45 1.25
CA LEU A 249 0.62 -12.54 1.33
C LEU A 249 0.08 -13.69 2.19
N TYR A 250 -0.39 -13.39 3.40
CA TYR A 250 -0.88 -14.39 4.35
C TYR A 250 -2.13 -15.10 3.83
N LYS A 251 -3.04 -14.35 3.19
CA LYS A 251 -4.24 -14.92 2.56
C LYS A 251 -3.89 -15.94 1.48
N GLU A 252 -2.87 -15.67 0.67
CA GLU A 252 -2.46 -16.60 -0.38
C GLU A 252 -1.73 -17.83 0.18
N LEU A 253 -0.89 -17.66 1.21
CA LEU A 253 -0.24 -18.76 1.93
C LEU A 253 -1.29 -19.69 2.59
N GLY A 254 -2.21 -19.12 3.36
CA GLY A 254 -3.29 -19.88 4.01
C GLY A 254 -4.18 -20.63 3.03
N ARG A 255 -4.44 -20.04 1.85
CA ARG A 255 -5.21 -20.72 0.78
C ARG A 255 -4.47 -21.92 0.20
N ARG A 256 -3.17 -21.78 -0.08
CA ARG A 256 -2.38 -22.81 -0.77
C ARG A 256 -2.04 -23.99 0.14
N MET A 257 -1.62 -23.72 1.36
CA MET A 257 -1.08 -24.73 2.27
C MET A 257 -2.16 -25.56 2.99
N LYS A 258 -3.46 -25.27 2.77
CA LYS A 258 -4.59 -25.86 3.49
C LYS A 258 -4.61 -27.39 3.51
N LYS A 259 -4.11 -28.04 2.45
CA LYS A 259 -4.11 -29.51 2.33
C LYS A 259 -2.85 -30.16 2.90
N THR A 260 -1.72 -29.47 2.79
CA THR A 260 -0.39 -30.00 3.06
C THR A 260 0.14 -29.65 4.43
N ALA A 261 -0.19 -28.46 4.94
CA ALA A 261 0.18 -27.98 6.28
C ALA A 261 -1.03 -27.31 6.96
N PRO A 262 -2.08 -28.06 7.37
CA PRO A 262 -3.36 -27.49 7.78
C PRO A 262 -3.27 -26.49 8.94
N ALA A 263 -2.47 -26.76 9.97
CA ALA A 263 -2.31 -25.88 11.12
C ALA A 263 -1.67 -24.53 10.73
N VAL A 264 -0.54 -24.59 10.01
CA VAL A 264 0.18 -23.41 9.48
C VAL A 264 -0.73 -22.60 8.55
N ALA A 265 -1.48 -23.27 7.68
CA ALA A 265 -2.41 -22.62 6.76
C ALA A 265 -3.57 -21.90 7.47
N GLU A 266 -4.08 -22.47 8.56
CA GLU A 266 -5.11 -21.86 9.37
C GLU A 266 -4.58 -20.62 10.11
N ILE A 267 -3.39 -20.69 10.69
CA ILE A 267 -2.76 -19.51 11.33
C ILE A 267 -2.58 -18.39 10.29
N PHE A 268 -2.03 -18.66 9.10
CA PHE A 268 -1.93 -17.62 8.05
C PHE A 268 -3.30 -17.05 7.65
N THR A 269 -4.35 -17.86 7.66
CA THR A 269 -5.72 -17.39 7.41
C THR A 269 -6.18 -16.43 8.52
N LEU A 270 -5.91 -16.76 9.79
CA LEU A 270 -6.27 -15.94 10.95
C LEU A 270 -5.42 -14.66 11.03
N MET A 271 -4.12 -14.73 10.76
CA MET A 271 -3.28 -13.54 10.57
C MET A 271 -3.83 -12.65 9.46
N SER A 272 -4.24 -13.21 8.31
CA SER A 272 -4.85 -12.42 7.25
C SER A 272 -6.14 -11.71 7.68
N ARG A 273 -6.91 -12.29 8.61
CA ARG A 273 -8.08 -11.61 9.22
C ARG A 273 -7.61 -10.40 10.04
N ASP A 274 -6.57 -10.57 10.84
CA ASP A 274 -6.06 -9.51 11.72
C ASP A 274 -5.46 -8.36 10.89
N GLU A 275 -4.62 -8.64 9.89
CA GLU A 275 -4.09 -7.65 8.94
C GLU A 275 -5.19 -6.92 8.15
N ALA A 276 -6.24 -7.63 7.74
CA ALA A 276 -7.38 -7.00 7.07
C ALA A 276 -8.13 -6.04 8.01
N ARG A 277 -8.23 -6.39 9.30
CA ARG A 277 -8.84 -5.56 10.34
C ARG A 277 -8.02 -4.30 10.57
N HIS A 278 -6.71 -4.44 10.68
CA HIS A 278 -5.72 -3.37 10.82
C HIS A 278 -5.76 -2.38 9.64
N ALA A 279 -5.61 -2.89 8.41
CA ALA A 279 -5.72 -2.08 7.18
C ALA A 279 -7.10 -1.41 7.07
N GLY A 280 -8.17 -2.14 7.42
CA GLY A 280 -9.53 -1.60 7.44
C GLY A 280 -9.71 -0.46 8.44
N PHE A 281 -9.12 -0.58 9.64
CA PHE A 281 -9.18 0.43 10.68
C PHE A 281 -8.44 1.70 10.27
N LEU A 282 -7.23 1.58 9.72
CA LEU A 282 -6.45 2.70 9.18
C LEU A 282 -7.16 3.37 7.99
N ASN A 283 -7.73 2.60 7.07
CA ASN A 283 -8.51 3.16 5.95
C ASN A 283 -9.78 3.88 6.43
N LYS A 284 -10.40 3.38 7.50
CA LYS A 284 -11.52 4.07 8.15
C LYS A 284 -11.05 5.36 8.84
N ALA A 285 -9.87 5.41 9.44
CA ALA A 285 -9.30 6.65 9.99
C ALA A 285 -9.03 7.71 8.90
N MET A 286 -8.54 7.30 7.72
CA MET A 286 -8.36 8.22 6.58
C MET A 286 -9.67 8.89 6.14
N SER A 287 -10.81 8.21 6.33
CA SER A 287 -12.12 8.77 5.98
C SER A 287 -12.50 10.00 6.80
N ASP A 288 -11.94 10.15 8.00
CA ASP A 288 -12.16 11.34 8.84
C ASP A 288 -11.52 12.59 8.24
N PHE A 289 -10.50 12.40 7.40
CA PHE A 289 -9.83 13.41 6.59
C PHE A 289 -10.40 13.54 5.17
N ASN A 290 -11.57 12.94 4.91
CA ASN A 290 -12.23 12.88 3.59
C ASN A 290 -11.42 12.14 2.51
N LEU A 291 -10.53 11.24 2.92
CA LEU A 291 -9.70 10.41 2.04
C LEU A 291 -10.05 8.94 2.19
N ALA A 292 -9.67 8.13 1.20
CA ALA A 292 -9.63 6.68 1.36
C ALA A 292 -8.70 6.06 0.33
N LEU A 293 -8.06 4.96 0.73
CA LEU A 293 -7.34 4.10 -0.19
C LEU A 293 -8.31 3.13 -0.86
N ASP A 294 -8.18 3.03 -2.18
CA ASP A 294 -8.87 2.02 -2.98
C ASP A 294 -8.07 0.71 -2.92
N LEU A 295 -8.31 -0.06 -1.85
CA LEU A 295 -7.65 -1.35 -1.62
C LEU A 295 -7.94 -2.35 -2.78
N GLY A 296 -9.09 -2.24 -3.43
CA GLY A 296 -9.44 -3.05 -4.60
C GLY A 296 -8.60 -2.70 -5.83
N PHE A 297 -8.30 -1.42 -6.03
CA PHE A 297 -7.36 -0.95 -7.04
C PHE A 297 -5.93 -1.42 -6.76
N LEU A 298 -5.46 -1.28 -5.50
CA LEU A 298 -4.13 -1.77 -5.09
C LEU A 298 -3.99 -3.27 -5.34
N THR A 299 -5.04 -4.06 -5.05
CA THR A 299 -5.07 -5.50 -5.34
C THR A 299 -4.95 -5.82 -6.84
N LYS A 300 -5.25 -4.90 -7.75
CA LYS A 300 -5.18 -5.15 -9.21
C LYS A 300 -3.92 -4.58 -9.86
N ASN A 301 -3.38 -3.50 -9.31
CA ASN A 301 -2.30 -2.73 -9.94
C ASN A 301 -1.00 -2.71 -9.12
N ARG A 302 -0.90 -3.49 -8.05
CA ARG A 302 0.33 -3.66 -7.27
C ARG A 302 1.45 -4.27 -8.10
N GLN A 303 2.65 -3.75 -7.90
CA GLN A 303 3.88 -4.42 -8.30
C GLN A 303 4.36 -5.29 -7.13
N TYR A 304 4.69 -6.55 -7.45
CA TYR A 304 5.19 -7.48 -6.46
C TYR A 304 6.72 -7.43 -6.41
N THR A 305 7.25 -7.40 -5.19
CA THR A 305 8.65 -7.70 -4.89
C THR A 305 8.74 -9.15 -4.44
N PHE A 306 9.54 -9.94 -5.15
CA PHE A 306 9.75 -11.34 -4.81
C PHE A 306 10.81 -11.47 -3.70
N PHE A 307 10.53 -12.30 -2.70
CA PHE A 307 11.52 -12.82 -1.76
C PHE A 307 11.47 -14.33 -1.70
N GLN A 308 12.62 -14.96 -1.47
CA GLN A 308 12.69 -16.39 -1.23
C GLN A 308 11.93 -16.76 0.07
N PRO A 309 11.32 -17.94 0.17
CA PRO A 309 10.59 -18.42 1.36
C PRO A 309 11.33 -18.20 2.66
N LYS A 310 12.59 -18.65 2.74
CA LYS A 310 13.46 -18.46 3.90
C LYS A 310 13.55 -16.98 4.30
N PHE A 311 13.66 -16.07 3.35
CA PHE A 311 13.78 -14.64 3.60
C PHE A 311 12.47 -14.00 4.06
N ILE A 312 11.33 -14.49 3.56
CA ILE A 312 10.02 -14.10 4.11
C ILE A 312 9.94 -14.44 5.59
N LEU A 313 10.37 -15.64 6.00
CA LEU A 313 10.29 -16.05 7.41
C LEU A 313 11.10 -15.14 8.34
N TYR A 314 12.36 -14.82 8.02
CA TYR A 314 13.16 -13.88 8.83
C TYR A 314 12.63 -12.46 8.77
N ALA A 315 12.34 -11.96 7.57
CA ALA A 315 11.95 -10.57 7.38
C ALA A 315 10.59 -10.28 8.02
N THR A 316 9.64 -11.21 7.90
CA THR A 316 8.34 -11.07 8.54
C THR A 316 8.46 -11.17 10.05
N TYR A 317 9.17 -12.17 10.61
CA TYR A 317 9.42 -12.23 12.06
C TYR A 317 9.92 -10.90 12.63
N LEU A 318 10.95 -10.31 11.97
CA LEU A 318 11.50 -9.02 12.37
C LEU A 318 10.51 -7.86 12.16
N SER A 319 9.71 -7.89 11.10
CA SER A 319 8.68 -6.88 10.82
C SER A 319 7.62 -6.85 11.93
N GLU A 320 7.13 -8.01 12.36
CA GLU A 320 6.15 -8.12 13.45
C GLU A 320 6.76 -7.62 14.78
N LYS A 321 7.99 -8.06 15.11
CA LYS A 321 8.64 -7.65 16.38
C LYS A 321 9.02 -6.17 16.40
N ILE A 322 9.49 -5.60 15.27
CA ILE A 322 9.79 -4.16 15.22
C ILE A 322 8.51 -3.32 15.20
N GLY A 323 7.45 -3.79 14.53
CA GLY A 323 6.12 -3.18 14.53
C GLY A 323 5.55 -3.08 15.95
N TYR A 324 5.58 -4.19 16.68
CA TYR A 324 5.23 -4.25 18.11
C TYR A 324 5.95 -3.16 18.91
N TRP A 325 7.30 -3.15 18.89
CA TRP A 325 8.08 -2.22 19.69
C TRP A 325 7.84 -0.75 19.30
N ARG A 326 7.65 -0.45 18.01
CA ARG A 326 7.30 0.91 17.56
C ARG A 326 5.98 1.36 18.16
N TYR A 327 4.93 0.57 17.97
CA TYR A 327 3.57 0.96 18.34
C TYR A 327 3.39 0.99 19.86
N ILE A 328 3.95 0.03 20.60
CA ILE A 328 3.86 0.04 22.07
C ILE A 328 4.65 1.22 22.67
N SER A 329 5.83 1.55 22.12
CA SER A 329 6.60 2.71 22.60
C SER A 329 5.87 4.04 22.34
N ILE A 330 5.22 4.18 21.18
CA ILE A 330 4.36 5.35 20.90
C ILE A 330 3.18 5.39 21.88
N TYR A 331 2.49 4.27 22.08
CA TYR A 331 1.36 4.19 23.01
C TYR A 331 1.75 4.59 24.43
N ARG A 332 2.83 4.01 24.97
CA ARG A 332 3.30 4.30 26.33
C ARG A 332 3.76 5.75 26.49
N HIS A 333 4.41 6.31 25.47
CA HIS A 333 4.77 7.72 25.46
C HIS A 333 3.53 8.63 25.53
N LEU A 334 2.52 8.38 24.70
CA LEU A 334 1.29 9.18 24.66
C LEU A 334 0.39 8.94 25.88
N GLN A 335 0.46 7.76 26.50
CA GLN A 335 -0.19 7.48 27.78
C GLN A 335 0.42 8.33 28.90
N ALA A 336 1.75 8.51 28.90
CA ALA A 336 2.44 9.38 29.86
C ALA A 336 2.30 10.88 29.53
N ASN A 337 2.09 11.21 28.24
CA ASN A 337 1.94 12.57 27.74
C ASN A 337 0.62 12.78 26.95
N PRO A 338 -0.56 12.75 27.60
CA PRO A 338 -1.85 12.81 26.89
C PRO A 338 -2.05 14.07 26.04
N ASN A 339 -1.40 15.18 26.39
CA ASN A 339 -1.48 16.45 25.66
C ASN A 339 -0.80 16.38 24.28
N GLU A 340 0.09 15.41 24.05
CA GLU A 340 0.78 15.21 22.77
C GLU A 340 0.02 14.26 21.84
N GLN A 341 -1.14 13.74 22.30
CA GLN A 341 -1.95 12.82 21.51
C GLN A 341 -2.70 13.54 20.39
N LEU A 342 -2.14 13.50 19.19
CA LEU A 342 -2.72 14.13 17.99
C LEU A 342 -4.06 13.50 17.57
N TYR A 343 -4.21 12.18 17.72
CA TYR A 343 -5.34 11.42 17.20
C TYR A 343 -5.68 10.18 18.04
N PRO A 344 -6.96 9.80 18.22
CA PRO A 344 -7.32 8.66 19.09
C PRO A 344 -6.82 7.29 18.64
N ILE A 345 -6.33 7.13 17.40
CA ILE A 345 -5.88 5.83 16.87
C ILE A 345 -4.81 5.18 17.75
N PHE A 346 -3.93 5.98 18.37
CA PHE A 346 -2.84 5.48 19.20
C PHE A 346 -3.34 4.76 20.46
N GLN A 347 -4.55 5.05 20.93
CA GLN A 347 -5.14 4.37 22.10
C GLN A 347 -5.48 2.90 21.81
N TYR A 348 -5.53 2.50 20.54
CA TYR A 348 -5.82 1.14 20.11
C TYR A 348 -4.54 0.32 19.91
N PHE A 349 -3.36 0.96 20.01
CA PHE A 349 -2.09 0.31 19.72
C PHE A 349 -1.73 -0.77 20.75
N GLU A 350 -2.15 -0.67 22.01
CA GLU A 350 -1.85 -1.71 23.01
C GLU A 350 -2.37 -3.09 22.60
N ASN A 351 -3.64 -3.17 22.21
CA ASN A 351 -4.26 -4.42 21.77
C ASN A 351 -3.86 -4.80 20.36
N TRP A 352 -3.66 -3.83 19.46
CA TRP A 352 -3.04 -4.08 18.16
C TRP A 352 -1.69 -4.79 18.34
N CYS A 353 -0.83 -4.29 19.22
CA CYS A 353 0.46 -4.91 19.52
C CYS A 353 0.32 -6.35 20.03
N GLN A 354 -0.79 -6.72 20.66
CA GLN A 354 -1.02 -8.13 21.02
C GLN A 354 -1.22 -9.02 19.78
N ASP A 355 -1.85 -8.52 18.71
CA ASP A 355 -1.92 -9.24 17.43
C ASP A 355 -0.49 -9.42 16.87
N GLU A 356 0.29 -8.35 16.76
CA GLU A 356 1.69 -8.38 16.28
C GLU A 356 2.57 -9.31 17.11
N ASN A 357 2.37 -9.36 18.43
CA ASN A 357 3.14 -10.26 19.28
C ASN A 357 2.82 -11.72 18.96
N ARG A 358 1.54 -12.09 18.84
CA ARG A 358 1.09 -13.44 18.45
C ARG A 358 1.57 -13.82 17.05
N HIS A 359 1.53 -12.87 16.11
CA HIS A 359 2.11 -13.05 14.78
C HIS A 359 3.60 -13.40 14.88
N GLY A 360 4.36 -12.61 15.63
CA GLY A 360 5.77 -12.87 15.86
C GLY A 360 6.04 -14.21 16.56
N ASP A 361 5.18 -14.62 17.50
CA ASP A 361 5.32 -15.90 18.20
C ASP A 361 5.06 -17.10 17.27
N PHE A 362 4.11 -16.98 16.34
CA PHE A 362 3.94 -17.95 15.27
C PHE A 362 5.20 -18.06 14.39
N PHE A 363 5.78 -16.92 14.00
CA PHE A 363 7.03 -16.92 13.23
C PHE A 363 8.20 -17.52 14.01
N SER A 364 8.27 -17.32 15.34
CA SER A 364 9.22 -18.03 16.20
C SER A 364 9.02 -19.54 16.12
N ALA A 365 7.79 -20.02 16.30
CA ALA A 365 7.47 -21.45 16.30
C ALA A 365 7.82 -22.12 14.96
N ILE A 366 7.53 -21.49 13.82
CA ILE A 366 7.88 -22.08 12.51
C ILE A 366 9.38 -22.04 12.22
N LEU A 367 10.12 -21.05 12.74
CA LEU A 367 11.59 -21.05 12.66
C LEU A 367 12.19 -22.17 13.52
N LYS A 368 11.62 -22.42 14.71
CA LYS A 368 12.03 -23.54 15.56
C LYS A 368 11.69 -24.90 14.96
N ALA A 369 10.53 -25.03 14.33
CA ALA A 369 10.11 -26.25 13.63
C ALA A 369 11.03 -26.59 12.43
N ARG A 370 11.83 -25.63 11.96
CA ARG A 370 12.85 -25.79 10.91
C ARG A 370 14.24 -25.39 11.43
N PRO A 371 14.87 -26.19 12.34
CA PRO A 371 16.11 -25.81 13.01
C PRO A 371 17.26 -25.42 12.06
N GLU A 372 17.29 -25.92 10.83
CA GLU A 372 18.27 -25.53 9.80
C GLU A 372 18.26 -24.02 9.50
N MET A 373 17.14 -23.35 9.79
CA MET A 373 16.97 -21.90 9.67
C MET A 373 17.55 -21.13 10.85
N ILE A 374 17.87 -21.75 11.99
CA ILE A 374 18.36 -21.02 13.16
C ILE A 374 19.56 -21.69 13.86
N ASN A 375 20.03 -22.84 13.37
CA ASN A 375 21.10 -23.61 13.99
C ASN A 375 22.30 -23.89 13.07
N THR A 376 22.49 -23.09 12.02
CA THR A 376 23.59 -23.24 11.07
C THR A 376 24.48 -22.00 11.02
N PHE A 377 25.71 -22.14 10.52
CA PHE A 377 26.59 -21.00 10.28
C PHE A 377 25.97 -20.00 9.29
N GLU A 378 25.28 -20.50 8.26
CA GLU A 378 24.54 -19.66 7.34
C GLU A 378 23.40 -18.91 8.03
N ALA A 379 22.65 -19.56 8.93
CA ALA A 379 21.60 -18.92 9.71
C ALA A 379 22.13 -17.76 10.56
N LYS A 380 23.35 -17.87 11.11
CA LYS A 380 24.02 -16.76 11.81
C LYS A 380 24.24 -15.55 10.89
N LEU A 381 24.67 -15.78 9.65
CA LEU A 381 24.86 -14.70 8.67
C LEU A 381 23.52 -14.09 8.24
N TRP A 382 22.50 -14.90 7.98
CA TRP A 382 21.18 -14.43 7.59
C TRP A 382 20.50 -13.62 8.71
N ALA A 383 20.53 -14.12 9.95
CA ALA A 383 19.99 -13.40 11.10
C ALA A 383 20.59 -11.99 11.22
N ARG A 384 21.93 -11.88 11.17
CA ARG A 384 22.63 -10.59 11.22
C ARG A 384 22.26 -9.67 10.05
N PHE A 385 22.23 -10.24 8.84
CA PHE A 385 21.86 -9.49 7.64
C PHE A 385 20.45 -8.91 7.74
N PHE A 386 19.46 -9.71 8.16
CA PHE A 386 18.08 -9.26 8.26
C PHE A 386 17.87 -8.27 9.42
N CYS A 387 18.49 -8.50 10.59
CA CYS A 387 18.47 -7.52 11.68
C CYS A 387 19.04 -6.16 11.21
N LEU A 388 20.22 -6.15 10.56
CA LEU A 388 20.80 -4.91 10.03
C LEU A 388 19.91 -4.26 8.99
N SER A 389 19.36 -5.04 8.05
CA SER A 389 18.50 -4.53 6.99
C SER A 389 17.28 -3.83 7.56
N VAL A 390 16.63 -4.43 8.57
CA VAL A 390 15.45 -3.86 9.22
C VAL A 390 15.82 -2.63 10.06
N TYR A 391 16.88 -2.68 10.86
CA TYR A 391 17.28 -1.55 11.71
C TYR A 391 17.72 -0.34 10.90
N VAL A 392 18.57 -0.54 9.88
CA VAL A 392 19.02 0.55 8.99
C VAL A 392 17.84 1.13 8.23
N THR A 393 16.98 0.29 7.66
CA THR A 393 15.81 0.77 6.89
C THR A 393 14.89 1.58 7.78
N MET A 394 14.61 1.12 9.00
CA MET A 394 13.80 1.85 9.97
C MET A 394 14.44 3.19 10.33
N TYR A 395 15.72 3.17 10.74
CA TYR A 395 16.45 4.36 11.18
C TYR A 395 16.47 5.45 10.11
N LEU A 396 16.76 5.09 8.86
CA LEU A 396 16.78 6.03 7.73
C LEU A 396 15.38 6.55 7.36
N ASN A 397 14.38 5.66 7.39
CA ASN A 397 12.99 5.98 7.05
C ASN A 397 12.38 6.98 8.04
N ASP A 398 12.67 6.79 9.33
CA ASP A 398 12.16 7.63 10.40
C ASP A 398 12.88 8.98 10.47
N HIS A 399 14.21 9.02 10.31
CA HIS A 399 14.93 10.31 10.22
C HIS A 399 14.58 11.12 8.98
N GLY A 400 14.11 10.46 7.90
CA GLY A 400 13.51 11.15 6.76
C GLY A 400 12.12 11.75 7.03
N ARG A 401 11.57 11.53 8.24
CA ARG A 401 10.21 11.92 8.67
C ARG A 401 10.18 12.32 10.14
N SER A 402 11.25 12.94 10.63
CA SER A 402 11.38 13.32 12.04
C SER A 402 10.20 14.17 12.52
N GLU A 403 9.60 14.96 11.62
CA GLU A 403 8.47 15.83 11.92
C GLU A 403 7.24 15.06 12.42
N PHE A 404 7.07 13.79 12.03
CA PHE A 404 6.01 12.93 12.57
C PHE A 404 6.24 12.64 14.05
N TYR A 405 7.43 12.17 14.41
CA TYR A 405 7.77 11.82 15.79
C TYR A 405 7.77 13.06 16.68
N GLU A 406 8.34 14.16 16.20
CA GLU A 406 8.36 15.45 16.89
C GLU A 406 6.94 15.98 17.13
N SER A 407 5.99 15.75 16.20
CA SER A 407 4.58 16.11 16.41
C SER A 407 3.88 15.34 17.53
N LEU A 408 4.46 14.22 17.96
CA LEU A 408 4.03 13.41 19.10
C LEU A 408 4.90 13.66 20.35
N GLY A 409 5.78 14.66 20.32
CA GLY A 409 6.73 14.98 21.40
C GLY A 409 7.88 13.98 21.56
N LEU A 410 8.14 13.16 20.54
CA LEU A 410 9.23 12.20 20.54
C LEU A 410 10.50 12.77 19.90
N ASP A 411 11.64 12.44 20.49
CA ASP A 411 12.94 12.57 19.83
C ASP A 411 13.16 11.37 18.91
N THR A 412 13.25 11.63 17.61
CA THR A 412 13.33 10.59 16.57
C THR A 412 14.50 9.62 16.81
N THR A 413 15.68 10.13 17.17
CA THR A 413 16.87 9.31 17.38
C THR A 413 16.74 8.41 18.61
N LYS A 414 16.31 8.96 19.75
CA LYS A 414 16.09 8.20 20.99
C LYS A 414 15.01 7.15 20.82
N PHE A 415 13.91 7.51 20.17
CA PHE A 415 12.83 6.58 19.84
C PHE A 415 13.35 5.41 18.98
N ASN A 416 14.06 5.71 17.89
CA ASN A 416 14.61 4.70 17.00
C ASN A 416 15.58 3.76 17.71
N MET A 417 16.53 4.30 18.47
CA MET A 417 17.49 3.48 19.22
C MET A 417 16.80 2.60 20.25
N HIS A 418 15.81 3.14 20.99
CA HIS A 418 15.02 2.33 21.93
C HIS A 418 14.34 1.15 21.23
N VAL A 419 13.64 1.39 20.12
CA VAL A 419 12.98 0.34 19.33
C VAL A 419 13.98 -0.69 18.81
N ILE A 420 15.14 -0.26 18.30
CA ILE A 420 16.19 -1.17 17.81
C ILE A 420 16.70 -2.06 18.94
N HIS A 421 17.03 -1.48 20.10
CA HIS A 421 17.53 -2.25 21.24
C HIS A 421 16.52 -3.29 21.72
N GLN A 422 15.25 -2.90 21.87
CA GLN A 422 14.22 -3.81 22.33
C GLN A 422 13.93 -4.91 21.31
N THR A 423 13.84 -4.56 20.02
CA THR A 423 13.70 -5.55 18.94
C THR A 423 14.87 -6.53 18.94
N ASN A 424 16.10 -6.02 19.04
CA ASN A 424 17.30 -6.85 19.06
C ASN A 424 17.32 -7.80 20.26
N LYS A 425 16.93 -7.32 21.44
CA LYS A 425 16.78 -8.14 22.64
C LYS A 425 15.75 -9.26 22.43
N THR A 426 14.58 -8.96 21.86
CA THR A 426 13.56 -9.99 21.56
C THR A 426 14.09 -10.99 20.53
N THR A 427 14.73 -10.52 19.45
CA THR A 427 15.22 -11.41 18.38
C THR A 427 16.34 -12.33 18.84
N ALA A 428 17.14 -11.92 19.83
CA ALA A 428 18.20 -12.73 20.44
C ALA A 428 17.67 -14.03 21.09
N THR A 429 16.38 -14.09 21.43
CA THR A 429 15.75 -15.30 21.97
C THR A 429 15.52 -16.39 20.93
N ILE A 430 15.66 -16.09 19.64
CA ILE A 430 15.44 -17.06 18.54
C ILE A 430 16.64 -17.12 17.61
N PHE A 431 17.20 -15.98 17.23
CA PHE A 431 18.29 -15.93 16.28
C PHE A 431 19.62 -16.35 16.91
N PRO A 432 20.42 -17.16 16.20
CA PRO A 432 21.67 -17.69 16.75
C PRO A 432 22.77 -16.64 16.93
N GLN A 433 22.64 -15.50 16.24
CA GLN A 433 23.50 -14.32 16.40
C GLN A 433 22.71 -13.05 16.15
N VAL A 434 22.99 -12.03 16.95
CA VAL A 434 22.46 -10.67 16.79
C VAL A 434 23.58 -9.64 16.77
N ILE A 435 23.24 -8.41 16.39
CA ILE A 435 24.20 -7.29 16.37
C ILE A 435 24.30 -6.74 17.79
N ASP A 436 25.50 -6.32 18.21
CA ASP A 436 25.66 -5.54 19.43
C ASP A 436 25.18 -4.11 19.18
N THR A 437 23.88 -3.90 19.42
CA THR A 437 23.25 -2.59 19.21
C THR A 437 23.67 -1.55 20.26
N TYR A 438 24.18 -1.99 21.42
CA TYR A 438 24.62 -1.11 22.52
C TYR A 438 26.05 -0.59 22.34
N ASN A 439 26.83 -1.19 21.44
CA ASN A 439 28.12 -0.65 21.04
C ASN A 439 27.92 0.77 20.44
N PRO A 440 28.58 1.82 20.98
CA PRO A 440 28.45 3.18 20.47
C PRO A 440 28.77 3.32 18.96
N GLU A 441 29.66 2.47 18.44
CA GLU A 441 30.00 2.43 17.02
C GLU A 441 28.78 2.13 16.15
N PHE A 442 27.85 1.29 16.63
CA PHE A 442 26.63 0.96 15.90
C PHE A 442 25.80 2.21 15.59
N LYS A 443 25.54 3.03 16.62
CA LYS A 443 24.81 4.29 16.46
C LYS A 443 25.58 5.28 15.60
N GLU A 444 26.89 5.42 15.81
CA GLU A 444 27.72 6.34 15.03
C GLU A 444 27.63 6.04 13.52
N ARG A 445 27.67 4.76 13.14
CA ARG A 445 27.54 4.33 11.74
C ARG A 445 26.14 4.57 11.19
N LEU A 446 25.09 4.34 11.98
CA LEU A 446 23.72 4.69 11.59
C LEU A 446 23.56 6.19 11.35
N ASP A 447 24.14 7.04 12.19
CA ASP A 447 24.11 8.50 12.02
C ASP A 447 24.85 8.94 10.74
N LYS A 448 25.98 8.29 10.42
CA LYS A 448 26.68 8.52 9.14
C LYS A 448 25.81 8.14 7.95
N LEU A 449 25.11 6.99 8.02
CA LEU A 449 24.17 6.58 6.97
C LEU A 449 23.03 7.59 6.80
N VAL A 450 22.50 8.17 7.87
CA VAL A 450 21.51 9.27 7.80
C VAL A 450 22.10 10.47 7.06
N GLY A 451 23.31 10.91 7.43
CA GLY A 451 23.98 12.02 6.77
C GLY A 451 24.22 11.79 5.27
N ILE A 452 24.61 10.57 4.89
CA ILE A 452 24.80 10.19 3.49
C ILE A 452 23.45 10.15 2.75
N ASN A 453 22.42 9.55 3.34
CA ASN A 453 21.09 9.45 2.75
C ASN A 453 20.47 10.84 2.49
N SER A 454 20.62 11.78 3.43
CA SER A 454 20.18 13.16 3.27
C SER A 454 20.89 13.87 2.11
N LYS A 455 22.20 13.66 1.93
CA LYS A 455 22.96 14.21 0.78
C LYS A 455 22.50 13.58 -0.54
N LEU A 456 22.28 12.27 -0.58
CA LEU A 456 21.77 11.56 -1.76
C LEU A 456 20.38 12.08 -2.18
N ALA A 457 19.51 12.33 -1.20
CA ALA A 457 18.19 12.91 -1.43
C ALA A 457 18.27 14.35 -1.95
N ALA A 458 19.16 15.18 -1.39
CA ALA A 458 19.37 16.56 -1.85
C ALA A 458 19.85 16.63 -3.31
N ILE A 459 20.83 15.79 -3.70
CA ILE A 459 21.28 15.68 -5.10
C ILE A 459 20.14 15.21 -6.01
N GLY A 460 19.25 14.34 -5.53
CA GLY A 460 18.08 13.92 -6.30
C GLY A 460 17.12 15.05 -6.63
N LYS A 461 17.03 16.07 -5.76
CA LYS A 461 16.17 17.24 -5.93
C LYS A 461 16.84 18.40 -6.68
N SER A 462 18.15 18.31 -6.98
CA SER A 462 18.85 19.39 -7.69
C SER A 462 18.38 19.51 -9.14
N SER A 463 18.60 20.67 -9.74
CA SER A 463 18.33 20.93 -11.16
C SER A 463 19.48 20.48 -12.09
N ASP A 464 20.47 19.76 -11.56
CA ASP A 464 21.63 19.33 -12.33
C ASP A 464 21.25 18.27 -13.37
N SER A 465 22.08 18.14 -14.41
CA SER A 465 21.93 17.06 -15.39
C SER A 465 22.11 15.69 -14.74
N ASP A 466 21.48 14.66 -15.32
CA ASP A 466 21.53 13.31 -14.74
C ASP A 466 22.97 12.81 -14.58
N VAL A 467 23.84 13.08 -15.55
CA VAL A 467 25.28 12.73 -15.49
C VAL A 467 25.96 13.35 -14.27
N MET A 468 25.70 14.62 -13.99
CA MET A 468 26.27 15.32 -12.82
C MET A 468 25.73 14.74 -11.51
N LYS A 469 24.44 14.40 -11.47
CA LYS A 469 23.83 13.71 -10.32
C LYS A 469 24.46 12.34 -10.09
N TYR A 470 24.71 11.56 -11.15
CA TYR A 470 25.38 10.26 -11.05
C TYR A 470 26.79 10.38 -10.49
N LEU A 471 27.60 11.31 -11.02
CA LEU A 471 28.96 11.56 -10.54
C LEU A 471 28.99 12.01 -9.08
N ALA A 472 28.07 12.89 -8.68
CA ALA A 472 27.97 13.36 -7.31
C ALA A 472 27.49 12.27 -6.33
N ARG A 473 26.64 11.34 -6.79
CA ARG A 473 26.13 10.22 -5.98
C ARG A 473 27.12 9.08 -5.81
N ALA A 474 28.00 8.84 -6.78
CA ALA A 474 28.95 7.73 -6.75
C ALA A 474 29.78 7.64 -5.45
N PRO A 475 30.47 8.71 -4.97
CA PRO A 475 31.23 8.64 -3.72
C PRO A 475 30.32 8.47 -2.49
N LEU A 476 29.09 8.99 -2.53
CA LEU A 476 28.12 8.81 -1.45
C LEU A 476 27.62 7.36 -1.37
N PHE A 477 27.37 6.71 -2.50
CA PHE A 477 27.04 5.28 -2.52
C PHE A 477 28.20 4.42 -2.03
N ALA A 478 29.44 4.75 -2.39
CA ALA A 478 30.61 4.06 -1.87
C ALA A 478 30.72 4.21 -0.34
N GLY A 479 30.52 5.43 0.18
CA GLY A 479 30.47 5.68 1.63
C GLY A 479 29.33 4.93 2.32
N PHE A 480 28.14 4.91 1.71
CA PHE A 480 26.98 4.18 2.23
C PHE A 480 27.27 2.68 2.34
N ALA A 481 27.85 2.09 1.28
CA ALA A 481 28.25 0.69 1.27
C ALA A 481 29.34 0.40 2.31
N ALA A 482 30.32 1.29 2.47
CA ALA A 482 31.37 1.16 3.48
C ALA A 482 30.81 1.14 4.90
N GLU A 483 29.83 1.99 5.22
CA GLU A 483 29.17 1.97 6.54
C GLU A 483 28.34 0.70 6.76
N LEU A 484 27.63 0.21 5.74
CA LEU A 484 26.92 -1.08 5.81
C LEU A 484 27.87 -2.26 6.03
N ILE A 485 29.00 -2.30 5.31
CA ILE A 485 30.04 -3.32 5.50
C ILE A 485 30.64 -3.20 6.90
N GLY A 486 30.88 -1.99 7.38
CA GLY A 486 31.36 -1.73 8.74
C GLY A 486 30.41 -2.30 9.79
N LEU A 487 29.10 -2.03 9.65
CA LEU A 487 28.06 -2.59 10.52
C LEU A 487 28.01 -4.13 10.46
N LEU A 488 28.13 -4.72 9.27
CA LEU A 488 28.15 -6.18 9.10
C LEU A 488 29.45 -6.82 9.63
N ALA A 489 30.55 -6.08 9.70
CA ALA A 489 31.83 -6.55 10.22
C ALA A 489 31.93 -6.43 11.75
N MET A 490 31.01 -5.71 12.41
CA MET A 490 30.98 -5.61 13.87
C MET A 490 30.87 -7.00 14.52
N LYS A 491 31.59 -7.18 15.64
CA LYS A 491 31.57 -8.43 16.40
C LYS A 491 30.13 -8.74 16.84
N PRO A 492 29.55 -9.87 16.40
CA PRO A 492 28.20 -10.24 16.80
C PRO A 492 28.16 -10.76 18.24
N ILE A 493 26.95 -10.80 18.79
CA ILE A 493 26.64 -11.48 20.05
C ILE A 493 26.03 -12.84 19.68
N ASP A 494 26.62 -13.94 20.17
CA ASP A 494 26.00 -15.26 20.08
C ASP A 494 24.76 -15.29 20.98
N ALA A 495 23.67 -15.81 20.44
CA ALA A 495 22.37 -15.86 21.08
C ALA A 495 21.60 -17.09 20.59
N GLY A 496 20.31 -17.20 20.91
CA GLY A 496 19.44 -18.25 20.40
C GLY A 496 18.44 -18.75 21.42
N SER A 497 17.56 -19.63 20.97
CA SER A 497 16.51 -20.19 21.80
C SER A 497 17.07 -21.23 22.76
N VAL A 498 16.75 -21.11 24.04
CA VAL A 498 17.28 -21.95 25.13
C VAL A 498 17.06 -23.44 24.88
N ASP A 499 15.90 -23.79 24.34
CA ASP A 499 15.49 -25.15 23.96
C ASP A 499 16.22 -25.73 22.73
N ILE A 500 16.91 -24.90 21.93
CA ILE A 500 17.61 -25.31 20.70
C ILE A 500 19.13 -25.21 20.85
N THR A 501 19.62 -24.10 21.42
CA THR A 501 21.06 -23.80 21.47
C THR A 501 21.69 -24.11 22.81
N GLY A 502 20.89 -24.32 23.87
CA GLY A 502 21.39 -24.59 25.23
C GLY A 502 22.18 -23.42 25.85
N VAL A 503 22.13 -22.23 25.25
CA VAL A 503 22.79 -21.02 25.76
C VAL A 503 21.85 -20.38 26.81
N PRO A 504 22.25 -20.28 28.09
CA PRO A 504 21.46 -19.54 29.09
C PRO A 504 21.44 -18.04 28.79
N GLU A 505 20.39 -17.36 29.23
CA GLU A 505 20.13 -15.91 29.09
C GLU A 505 21.35 -14.98 29.17
#